data_AF-A0A1E4UUB9-F1
#
_entry.id   AF-A0A1E4UUB9-F1
#
_cell.length_a   1.000
_cell.length_b   1.000
_cell.length_c   1.000
_cell.angle_alpha   90.00
_cell.angle_beta   90.00
_cell.angle_gamma   90.00
#
_symmetry.space_group_name_H-M   'P 1'
#
loop_
_entity.id
_entity.type
_entity.pdbx_description
1 polymer ?
#
loop_
_entity_poly.entity_id
_entity_poly.type
_entity_poly.pdbx_seq_one_letter_code
_entity_poly.pdbx_strand_id
1 'polypeptide(L)'
;MMPSASRCLAIAMLLALAGCQQAAVVPAPVVDPLAPAYQQLEQHLSSGHLEQAHAQFDTLKAQAPADSRLEPYQRLLAEAYLQQSQTALQRGDLDAATQALIRARSLLPQAPALGTKLPGPPPSARDAEQ
;
A
#
# COMPACT_ATOMS: atom_id res chain seq x y z
N MET A 1 37.13 -23.20 57.76
CA MET A 1 37.71 -22.55 56.56
C MET A 1 37.65 -23.56 55.42
N MET A 2 36.95 -23.44 54.29
CA MET A 2 36.02 -22.45 53.71
C MET A 2 35.06 -23.22 52.76
N PRO A 3 33.74 -23.27 52.96
CA PRO A 3 32.79 -23.75 51.95
C PRO A 3 32.15 -22.55 51.23
N SER A 4 32.96 -21.75 50.53
CA SER A 4 32.51 -20.49 49.91
C SER A 4 32.37 -20.57 48.39
N ALA A 5 33.01 -21.55 47.73
CA ALA A 5 33.00 -21.68 46.27
C ALA A 5 31.73 -22.35 45.72
N SER A 6 31.11 -23.26 46.48
CA SER A 6 29.92 -24.01 46.07
C SER A 6 28.64 -23.15 46.09
N ARG A 7 28.58 -22.12 46.95
CA ARG A 7 27.41 -21.25 47.07
C ARG A 7 27.28 -20.23 45.93
N CYS A 8 28.40 -19.78 45.36
CA CYS A 8 28.38 -18.83 44.24
C CYS A 8 27.83 -19.43 42.95
N LEU A 9 28.08 -20.73 42.71
CA LEU A 9 27.64 -21.41 41.50
C LEU A 9 26.12 -21.63 41.47
N ALA A 10 25.50 -21.83 42.63
CA ALA A 10 24.04 -21.95 42.74
C ALA A 10 23.31 -20.61 42.56
N ILE A 11 23.90 -19.50 43.01
CA ILE A 11 23.28 -18.16 42.89
C ILE A 11 23.32 -17.66 41.44
N ALA A 12 24.38 -17.95 40.68
CA ALA A 12 24.47 -17.60 39.26
C ALA A 12 23.41 -18.34 38.40
N MET A 13 23.05 -19.58 38.77
CA MET A 13 22.07 -20.37 38.04
C MET A 13 20.62 -19.91 38.30
N LEU A 14 20.32 -19.42 39.51
CA LEU A 14 19.00 -18.89 39.87
C LEU A 14 18.73 -17.49 39.26
N LEU A 15 19.76 -16.66 39.06
CA LEU A 15 19.61 -15.37 38.35
C LEU A 15 19.32 -15.54 36.84
N ALA A 16 19.68 -16.67 36.24
CA ALA A 16 19.38 -16.95 34.84
C ALA A 16 17.91 -17.37 34.60
N LEU A 17 17.21 -17.89 35.62
CA LEU A 17 15.80 -18.31 35.49
C LEU A 17 14.79 -17.21 35.87
N ALA A 18 15.23 -16.09 36.46
CA ALA A 18 14.35 -14.98 36.83
C ALA A 18 13.98 -14.05 35.64
N GLY A 19 14.54 -14.27 34.44
CA GLY A 19 14.36 -13.41 33.27
C GLY A 19 13.17 -13.72 32.35
N CYS A 20 12.27 -14.66 32.71
CA CYS A 20 11.15 -15.06 31.84
C CYS A 20 9.76 -14.73 32.41
N GLN A 21 9.63 -13.68 33.23
CA GLN A 21 8.31 -13.25 33.73
C GLN A 21 7.94 -11.81 33.35
N GLN A 22 8.61 -11.24 32.33
CA GLN A 22 7.98 -10.16 31.57
C GLN A 22 6.98 -10.83 30.63
N ALA A 23 5.80 -11.16 31.16
CA ALA A 23 4.62 -11.35 30.35
C ALA A 23 4.42 -10.02 29.62
N ALA A 24 5.03 -9.89 28.44
CA ALA A 24 4.69 -8.86 27.51
C ALA A 24 3.17 -8.99 27.35
N VAL A 25 2.45 -7.96 27.76
CA VAL A 25 1.12 -7.69 27.21
C VAL A 25 1.38 -7.58 25.71
N VAL A 26 1.24 -8.71 25.01
CA VAL A 26 1.27 -8.77 23.56
C VAL A 26 -0.01 -8.04 23.17
N PRO A 27 0.07 -6.80 22.66
CA PRO A 27 -1.10 -6.18 22.08
C PRO A 27 -1.57 -7.13 20.99
N ALA A 28 -2.86 -7.43 20.94
CA ALA A 28 -3.42 -8.26 19.87
C ALA A 28 -2.85 -7.76 18.52
N PRO A 29 -2.36 -8.66 17.65
CA PRO A 29 -1.78 -8.24 16.39
C PRO A 29 -2.83 -7.40 15.66
N VAL A 30 -2.47 -6.17 15.30
CA VAL A 30 -3.28 -5.34 14.42
C VAL A 30 -3.20 -6.00 13.06
N VAL A 31 -4.14 -6.92 12.79
CA VAL A 31 -4.25 -7.61 11.51
C VAL A 31 -4.78 -6.59 10.51
N ASP A 32 -3.98 -6.24 9.52
CA ASP A 32 -4.45 -5.45 8.38
C ASP A 32 -5.34 -6.35 7.50
N PRO A 33 -6.66 -6.10 7.43
CA PRO A 33 -7.58 -6.93 6.67
C PRO A 33 -7.35 -6.83 5.14
N LEU A 34 -6.68 -5.78 4.66
CA LEU A 34 -6.40 -5.55 3.24
C LEU A 34 -5.08 -6.19 2.78
N ALA A 35 -4.19 -6.54 3.70
CA ALA A 35 -2.89 -7.15 3.38
C ALA A 35 -2.96 -8.34 2.39
N PRO A 36 -3.84 -9.35 2.55
CA PRO A 36 -3.91 -10.45 1.58
C PRO A 36 -4.35 -10.00 0.18
N ALA A 37 -5.23 -8.99 0.10
CA ALA A 37 -5.70 -8.44 -1.17
C ALA A 37 -4.59 -7.69 -1.92
N TYR A 38 -3.71 -6.98 -1.20
CA TYR A 38 -2.50 -6.37 -1.77
C TYR A 38 -1.48 -7.42 -2.23
N GLN A 39 -1.27 -8.49 -1.45
CA GLN A 39 -0.38 -9.58 -1.86
C GLN A 39 -0.87 -10.27 -3.14
N GLN A 40 -2.18 -10.47 -3.28
CA GLN A 40 -2.75 -11.05 -4.49
C GLN A 40 -2.58 -10.13 -5.70
N LEU A 41 -2.73 -8.81 -5.52
CA LEU A 41 -2.45 -7.82 -6.56
C LEU A 41 -0.99 -7.91 -7.05
N GLU A 42 -0.04 -7.98 -6.12
CA GLU A 42 1.39 -8.14 -6.43
C GLU A 42 1.69 -9.43 -7.18
N GLN A 43 1.04 -10.53 -6.81
CA GLN A 43 1.16 -11.81 -7.50
C GLN A 43 0.65 -11.73 -8.94
N HIS A 44 -0.51 -11.10 -9.17
CA HIS A 44 -1.04 -10.91 -10.53
C HIS A 44 -0.12 -10.03 -11.38
N LEU A 45 0.41 -8.94 -10.82
CA LEU A 45 1.38 -8.07 -11.50
C LEU A 45 2.66 -8.83 -11.86
N SER A 46 3.22 -9.59 -10.91
CA SER A 46 4.46 -10.36 -11.12
C SER A 46 4.28 -11.49 -12.14
N SER A 47 3.05 -12.02 -12.25
CA SER A 47 2.70 -13.06 -13.23
C SER A 47 2.30 -12.49 -14.59
N GLY A 48 2.23 -11.16 -14.74
CA GLY A 48 1.76 -10.51 -15.97
C GLY A 48 0.25 -10.63 -16.23
N HIS A 49 -0.55 -11.05 -15.25
CA HIS A 49 -2.00 -11.16 -15.35
C HIS A 49 -2.68 -9.79 -15.17
N LEU A 50 -2.47 -8.89 -16.14
CA LEU A 50 -2.86 -7.48 -16.02
C LEU A 50 -4.37 -7.26 -15.78
N GLU A 51 -5.24 -8.00 -16.45
CA GLU A 51 -6.69 -7.85 -16.23
C GLU A 51 -7.12 -8.27 -14.81
N GLN A 52 -6.51 -9.34 -14.26
CA GLN A 52 -6.77 -9.79 -12.89
C GLN A 52 -6.22 -8.79 -11.87
N ALA A 53 -5.01 -8.27 -12.12
CA ALA A 53 -4.41 -7.22 -11.31
C ALA A 53 -5.27 -5.95 -11.30
N HIS A 54 -5.78 -5.52 -12.45
CA HIS A 54 -6.66 -4.35 -12.56
C HIS A 54 -7.96 -4.56 -11.77
N ALA A 55 -8.62 -5.72 -11.92
CA ALA A 55 -9.85 -6.03 -11.19
C ALA A 55 -9.63 -6.04 -9.66
N GLN A 56 -8.52 -6.60 -9.20
CA GLN A 56 -8.14 -6.60 -7.79
C GLN A 56 -7.85 -5.17 -7.30
N PHE A 57 -7.18 -4.35 -8.10
CA PHE A 57 -6.93 -2.94 -7.82
C PHE A 57 -8.22 -2.14 -7.70
N ASP A 58 -9.18 -2.31 -8.60
CA ASP A 58 -10.49 -1.63 -8.52
C ASP A 58 -11.27 -2.06 -7.28
N THR A 59 -11.19 -3.34 -6.90
CA THR A 59 -11.80 -3.85 -5.67
C THR A 59 -11.16 -3.18 -4.43
N LEU A 60 -9.83 -3.12 -4.38
CA LEU A 60 -9.09 -2.44 -3.30
C LEU A 60 -9.42 -0.95 -3.23
N LYS A 61 -9.46 -0.27 -4.38
CA LYS A 61 -9.83 1.16 -4.48
C LYS A 61 -11.27 1.43 -4.04
N ALA A 62 -12.21 0.51 -4.30
CA ALA A 62 -13.58 0.64 -3.82
C ALA A 62 -13.69 0.42 -2.30
N GLN A 63 -12.90 -0.50 -1.75
CA GLN A 63 -12.89 -0.80 -0.31
C GLN A 63 -12.19 0.28 0.51
N ALA A 64 -11.08 0.82 0.00
CA ALA A 64 -10.24 1.78 0.70
C ALA A 64 -9.75 2.90 -0.24
N PRO A 65 -10.63 3.79 -0.72
CA PRO A 65 -10.30 4.80 -1.73
C PRO A 65 -9.26 5.84 -1.27
N ALA A 66 -9.08 6.01 0.05
CA ALA A 66 -8.10 6.91 0.65
C ALA A 66 -6.80 6.20 1.08
N ASP A 67 -6.62 4.91 0.75
CA ASP A 67 -5.41 4.18 1.07
C ASP A 67 -4.26 4.64 0.15
N SER A 68 -3.25 5.27 0.74
CA SER A 68 -2.08 5.80 0.03
C SER A 68 -1.26 4.72 -0.65
N ARG A 69 -1.40 3.45 -0.24
CA ARG A 69 -0.74 2.32 -0.90
C ARG A 69 -1.25 2.09 -2.31
N LEU A 70 -2.43 2.61 -2.69
CA LEU A 70 -2.98 2.44 -4.04
C LEU A 70 -2.19 3.19 -5.12
N GLU A 71 -1.66 4.37 -4.81
CA GLU A 71 -0.94 5.23 -5.77
C GLU A 71 0.24 4.55 -6.49
N PRO A 72 1.15 3.82 -5.80
CA PRO A 72 2.22 3.11 -6.49
C PRO A 72 1.69 1.99 -7.40
N TYR A 73 0.67 1.23 -6.99
CA TYR A 73 0.10 0.16 -7.83
C TYR A 73 -0.64 0.70 -9.05
N GLN A 74 -1.30 1.86 -8.93
CA GLN A 74 -1.91 2.54 -10.06
C GLN A 74 -0.88 2.86 -11.14
N ARG A 75 0.29 3.39 -10.75
CA ARG A 75 1.40 3.68 -11.67
C ARG A 75 1.96 2.41 -12.30
N LEU A 76 2.21 1.38 -11.49
CA LEU A 76 2.69 0.09 -12.00
C LEU A 76 1.73 -0.54 -13.02
N LEU A 77 0.43 -0.49 -12.76
CA LEU A 77 -0.57 -0.96 -13.73
C LEU A 77 -0.54 -0.14 -15.02
N ALA A 78 -0.47 1.19 -14.92
CA ALA A 78 -0.38 2.06 -16.09
C ALA A 78 0.86 1.74 -16.93
N GLU A 79 2.02 1.59 -16.30
CA GLU A 79 3.28 1.23 -16.96
C GLU A 79 3.21 -0.15 -17.63
N ALA A 80 2.61 -1.15 -16.96
CA ALA A 80 2.45 -2.48 -17.52
C ALA A 80 1.53 -2.49 -18.75
N TYR A 81 0.43 -1.73 -18.72
CA TYR A 81 -0.43 -1.55 -19.90
C TYR A 81 0.28 -0.79 -21.03
N LEU A 82 1.13 0.19 -20.72
CA LEU A 82 1.95 0.86 -21.73
C LEU A 82 2.93 -0.12 -22.39
N GLN A 83 3.57 -1.00 -21.63
CA GLN A 83 4.43 -2.05 -22.17
C GLN A 83 3.64 -3.03 -23.05
N GLN A 84 2.48 -3.48 -22.58
CA GLN A 84 1.59 -4.35 -23.37
C GLN A 84 1.19 -3.70 -24.70
N SER A 85 0.86 -2.40 -24.68
CA SER A 85 0.49 -1.67 -25.90
C SER A 85 1.64 -1.65 -26.91
N GLN A 86 2.88 -1.42 -26.46
CA GLN A 86 4.08 -1.47 -27.31
C GLN A 86 4.31 -2.86 -27.89
N THR A 87 4.18 -3.92 -27.10
CA THR A 87 4.30 -5.30 -27.59
C THR A 87 3.19 -5.65 -28.60
N ALA A 88 1.97 -5.16 -28.41
CA ALA A 88 0.89 -5.33 -29.38
C ALA A 88 1.17 -4.59 -30.70
N LEU A 89 1.68 -3.35 -30.63
CA LEU A 89 2.12 -2.59 -31.80
C LEU A 89 3.21 -3.32 -32.59
N GLN A 90 4.21 -3.88 -31.91
CA GLN A 90 5.29 -4.66 -32.53
C GLN A 90 4.76 -5.91 -33.25
N ARG A 91 3.66 -6.49 -32.76
CA ARG A 91 3.00 -7.65 -33.38
C ARG A 91 2.02 -7.26 -34.49
N GLY A 92 1.80 -5.96 -34.74
CA GLY A 92 0.81 -5.45 -35.69
C GLY A 92 -0.64 -5.53 -35.20
N ASP A 93 -0.85 -5.83 -33.92
CA ASP A 93 -2.18 -5.90 -33.31
C ASP A 93 -2.60 -4.52 -32.79
N LEU A 94 -3.15 -3.72 -33.70
CA LEU A 94 -3.54 -2.33 -33.40
C LEU A 94 -4.74 -2.24 -32.44
N ASP A 95 -5.64 -3.21 -32.49
CA ASP A 95 -6.81 -3.24 -31.61
C ASP A 95 -6.38 -3.48 -30.17
N ALA A 96 -5.59 -4.53 -29.91
CA ALA A 96 -5.05 -4.80 -28.58
C ALA A 96 -4.16 -3.65 -28.08
N ALA A 97 -3.36 -3.03 -28.96
CA ALA A 97 -2.54 -1.87 -28.61
C ALA A 97 -3.39 -0.68 -28.16
N THR A 98 -4.49 -0.40 -28.87
CA THR A 98 -5.38 0.72 -28.57
C THR A 98 -6.10 0.49 -27.25
N GLN A 99 -6.63 -0.72 -27.02
CA GLN A 99 -7.29 -1.07 -25.76
C GLN A 99 -6.33 -0.93 -24.57
N ALA A 100 -5.10 -1.48 -24.67
CA ALA A 100 -4.10 -1.36 -23.62
C ALA A 100 -3.73 0.10 -23.33
N LEU A 101 -3.61 0.94 -24.37
CA LEU A 101 -3.30 2.36 -24.21
C LEU A 101 -4.45 3.13 -23.54
N ILE A 102 -5.71 2.81 -23.85
CA ILE A 102 -6.88 3.39 -23.18
C ILE A 102 -6.85 3.05 -21.69
N ARG A 103 -6.59 1.77 -21.34
CA ARG A 103 -6.46 1.33 -19.95
C ARG A 103 -5.35 2.08 -19.22
N ALA A 104 -4.15 2.17 -19.82
CA ALA A 104 -3.04 2.92 -19.24
C ALA A 104 -3.40 4.38 -18.96
N ARG A 105 -4.03 5.07 -19.92
CA ARG A 105 -4.45 6.47 -19.77
C ARG A 105 -5.52 6.67 -18.71
N SER A 106 -6.43 5.70 -18.53
CA SER A 106 -7.43 5.78 -17.46
C SER A 106 -6.83 5.66 -16.06
N LEU A 107 -5.67 5.00 -15.94
CA LEU A 107 -4.95 4.81 -14.68
C LEU A 107 -4.03 5.98 -14.36
N LEU A 108 -3.57 6.74 -15.36
CA LEU A 108 -2.78 7.95 -15.12
C LEU A 108 -3.73 9.10 -14.75
N PRO A 109 -3.63 9.66 -13.53
CA PRO A 109 -4.37 10.88 -13.23
C PRO A 109 -3.89 11.98 -14.19
N GLN A 110 -4.83 12.57 -14.94
CA GLN A 110 -4.55 13.77 -15.72
C GLN A 110 -4.20 14.90 -14.76
N ALA A 111 -2.90 15.13 -14.56
CA ALA A 111 -2.32 16.27 -13.87
C ALA A 111 -2.73 16.40 -12.38
N PRO A 112 -1.90 17.04 -11.53
CA PRO A 112 -2.11 17.06 -10.10
C PRO A 112 -3.43 17.72 -9.79
N ALA A 113 -4.16 17.18 -8.82
CA ALA A 113 -5.21 17.93 -8.17
C ALA A 113 -4.60 19.22 -7.61
N LEU A 114 -4.68 20.30 -8.39
CA LEU A 114 -4.91 21.66 -7.91
C LEU A 114 -6.31 21.73 -7.29
N GLY A 115 -6.61 20.78 -6.41
CA GLY A 115 -7.65 20.82 -5.40
C GLY A 115 -7.09 21.34 -4.07
N THR A 116 -5.86 21.88 -4.06
CA THR A 116 -5.49 22.95 -3.12
C THR A 116 -6.52 24.04 -3.32
N LYS A 117 -7.55 24.02 -2.48
CA LYS A 117 -8.30 25.16 -1.97
C LYS A 117 -8.23 26.38 -2.91
N LEU A 118 -9.09 26.40 -3.93
CA LEU A 118 -9.50 27.68 -4.49
C LEU A 118 -10.11 28.47 -3.32
N PRO A 119 -9.54 29.61 -2.91
CA PRO A 119 -10.18 30.45 -1.92
C PRO A 119 -11.56 30.83 -2.48
N GLY A 120 -12.60 30.60 -1.68
CA GLY A 120 -13.96 31.03 -2.02
C GLY A 120 -13.98 32.53 -2.34
N PRO A 121 -14.99 33.00 -3.10
CA PRO A 121 -15.10 34.40 -3.46
C PRO A 121 -15.02 35.27 -2.19
N PRO A 122 -14.35 36.44 -2.24
CA PRO A 122 -14.31 37.34 -1.10
C PRO A 122 -15.75 37.71 -0.71
N PRO A 123 -16.05 37.89 0.60
CA PRO A 123 -17.36 38.36 1.03
C PRO A 123 -17.68 39.66 0.29
N SER A 124 -18.87 39.71 -0.31
CA SER A 124 -19.36 40.92 -0.95
C SER A 124 -19.41 42.03 0.08
N ALA A 125 -18.69 43.13 -0.18
CA ALA A 125 -18.71 44.33 0.64
C ALA A 125 -20.07 45.04 0.53
N ARG A 126 -21.09 44.50 1.20
CA ARG A 126 -22.42 45.12 1.34
C ARG A 126 -23.02 45.04 2.76
N ASP A 127 -22.21 44.71 3.76
CA ASP A 127 -22.64 44.72 5.17
C ASP A 127 -21.71 45.59 6.05
N ALA A 128 -21.31 46.77 5.53
CA ALA A 128 -20.55 47.77 6.29
C ALA A 128 -21.36 49.05 6.56
N GLU A 129 -22.68 49.00 6.46
CA GLU A 129 -23.53 50.13 6.83
C GLU A 129 -24.89 49.63 7.30
N GLN A 130 -25.00 49.29 8.60
CA GLN A 130 -26.15 49.58 9.49
C GLN A 130 -25.67 49.65 10.94
#